data_AF-A0A9D8CML0-F1
#
_entry.id   AF-A0A9D8CML0-F1
#
_cell.length_a   1.000
_cell.length_b   1.000
_cell.length_c   1.000
_cell.angle_alpha   90.00
_cell.angle_beta   90.00
_cell.angle_gamma   90.00
#
_symmetry.space_group_name_H-M   'P 1'
#
loop_
_entity.id
_entity.type
_entity.pdbx_description
1 polymer ?
#
loop_
_entity_poly.entity_id
_entity_poly.type
_entity_poly.pdbx_seq_one_letter_code
_entity_poly.pdbx_strand_id
1 'polypeptide(L)'
;RCSPISPRSPATPSASAAQPPSRCSPPRPKSSAAHSICSPSSPACSQDPQTNASHISGLVKIRAKFSLAPLTPDVALEASRLPGRFHGDPVDRIIVASARRLDAALVTADRRIRTYGASGHIAVVAT
;
A
#
# COMPACT_ATOMS: atom_id res chain seq x y z
N ARG A 1 -3.76 62.63 14.72
CA ARG A 1 -5.01 62.23 15.40
C ARG A 1 -5.23 60.76 15.04
N CYS A 2 -4.74 59.85 15.88
CA CYS A 2 -4.78 58.41 15.61
C CYS A 2 -6.17 57.87 15.95
N SER A 3 -6.80 57.16 15.01
CA SER A 3 -8.06 56.43 15.25
C SER A 3 -7.75 55.09 15.93
N PRO A 4 -8.55 54.65 16.93
CA PRO A 4 -8.32 53.38 17.58
C PRO A 4 -8.80 52.21 16.70
N ILE A 5 -7.98 51.17 16.62
CA ILE A 5 -8.25 49.90 15.93
C ILE A 5 -9.19 49.07 16.82
N SER A 6 -10.39 48.72 16.32
CA SER A 6 -11.29 47.77 16.97
C SER A 6 -10.66 46.35 16.99
N PRO A 7 -10.75 45.62 18.11
CA PRO A 7 -10.33 44.22 18.14
C PRO A 7 -11.32 43.34 17.36
N ARG A 8 -10.82 42.59 16.39
CA ARG A 8 -11.56 41.53 15.69
C ARG A 8 -11.87 40.40 16.68
N SER A 9 -13.15 40.08 16.85
CA SER A 9 -13.61 38.89 17.57
C SER A 9 -13.06 37.60 16.96
N PRO A 10 -12.72 36.58 17.76
CA PRO A 10 -12.31 35.27 17.26
C PRO A 10 -13.52 34.55 16.65
N ALA A 11 -13.35 34.06 15.42
CA ALA A 11 -14.31 33.20 14.75
C ALA A 11 -14.45 31.87 15.51
N THR A 12 -15.66 31.55 15.93
CA THR A 12 -16.04 30.23 16.44
C THR A 12 -16.01 29.20 15.31
N PRO A 13 -15.41 28.01 15.49
CA PRO A 13 -15.60 26.92 14.54
C PRO A 13 -17.03 26.37 14.68
N SER A 14 -17.83 26.55 13.64
CA SER A 14 -19.13 25.90 13.47
C SER A 14 -18.89 24.39 13.33
N ALA A 15 -19.23 23.64 14.37
CA ALA A 15 -19.26 22.19 14.37
C ALA A 15 -20.32 21.69 13.38
N SER A 16 -19.91 21.32 12.16
CA SER A 16 -20.76 20.62 11.21
C SER A 16 -20.83 19.15 11.63
N ALA A 17 -22.01 18.74 12.04
CA ALA A 17 -22.37 17.40 12.45
C ALA A 17 -21.96 16.35 11.39
N ALA A 18 -20.95 15.54 11.73
CA ALA A 18 -20.71 14.28 11.05
C ALA A 18 -21.76 13.27 11.53
N GLN A 19 -22.69 12.89 10.64
CA GLN A 19 -23.57 11.76 10.88
C GLN A 19 -22.73 10.47 10.90
N PRO A 20 -22.87 9.59 11.91
CA PRO A 20 -22.16 8.31 11.96
C PRO A 20 -22.70 7.37 10.86
N PRO A 21 -21.86 6.52 10.24
CA PRO A 21 -22.33 5.51 9.31
C PRO A 21 -23.24 4.51 10.04
N SER A 22 -24.32 4.13 9.35
CA SER A 22 -25.33 3.16 9.79
C SER A 22 -24.69 1.87 10.30
N ARG A 23 -25.04 1.49 11.54
CA ARG A 23 -24.69 0.19 12.13
C ARG A 23 -25.16 -0.94 11.22
N CYS A 24 -24.24 -1.73 10.68
CA CYS A 24 -24.57 -3.06 10.14
C CYS A 24 -24.95 -3.97 11.31
N SER A 25 -26.17 -4.49 11.31
CA SER A 25 -26.59 -5.54 12.24
C SER A 25 -25.90 -6.86 11.87
N PRO A 26 -25.38 -7.63 12.86
CA PRO A 26 -24.83 -8.95 12.59
C PRO A 26 -25.95 -9.96 12.27
N PRO A 27 -25.73 -10.93 11.35
CA PRO A 27 -26.68 -12.01 11.14
C PRO A 27 -26.73 -12.94 12.36
N ARG A 28 -27.95 -13.30 12.80
CA ARG A 28 -28.19 -14.28 13.86
C ARG A 28 -27.74 -15.68 13.42
N PRO A 29 -27.01 -16.46 14.25
CA PRO A 29 -26.77 -17.86 13.97
C PRO A 29 -28.05 -18.68 14.21
N LYS A 30 -28.46 -19.46 13.21
CA LYS A 30 -29.47 -20.50 13.39
C LYS A 30 -28.80 -21.70 14.07
N SER A 31 -29.22 -21.94 15.30
CA SER A 31 -28.86 -23.09 16.12
C SER A 31 -29.30 -24.42 15.51
N SER A 32 -28.55 -25.47 15.86
CA SER A 32 -29.00 -26.86 16.03
C SER A 32 -28.56 -27.86 14.96
N ALA A 33 -27.34 -28.34 15.09
CA ALA A 33 -27.06 -29.78 14.99
C ALA A 33 -25.85 -30.12 15.87
N ALA A 34 -26.10 -30.94 16.88
CA ALA A 34 -25.11 -31.49 17.79
C ALA A 34 -24.28 -32.60 17.11
N HIS A 35 -23.17 -32.94 17.76
CA HIS A 35 -22.31 -34.12 17.59
C HIS A 35 -21.11 -33.97 16.65
N SER A 36 -19.95 -33.66 17.21
CA SER A 36 -18.97 -34.72 17.53
C SER A 36 -17.75 -34.06 18.18
N ILE A 37 -17.53 -34.38 19.45
CA ILE A 37 -16.32 -34.02 20.17
C ILE A 37 -15.21 -34.88 19.55
N CYS A 38 -14.32 -34.25 18.77
CA CYS A 38 -13.13 -34.90 18.25
C CYS A 38 -12.15 -35.09 19.41
N SER A 39 -12.06 -36.31 19.95
CA SER A 39 -11.05 -36.68 20.93
C SER A 39 -9.63 -36.63 20.32
N PRO A 40 -8.61 -36.13 21.03
CA PRO A 40 -7.25 -36.04 20.54
C PRO A 40 -6.53 -37.36 20.81
N SER A 41 -6.56 -38.28 19.85
CA SER A 41 -5.76 -39.50 19.93
C SER A 41 -5.47 -40.05 18.54
N SER A 42 -4.55 -39.42 17.80
CA SER A 42 -3.37 -40.11 17.25
C SER A 42 -2.47 -39.19 16.40
N PRO A 43 -1.15 -39.44 16.39
CA PRO A 43 -0.13 -38.57 15.82
C PRO A 43 0.23 -38.99 14.40
N ALA A 44 0.07 -38.09 13.42
CA ALA A 44 0.85 -38.06 12.17
C ALA A 44 0.41 -36.87 11.31
N CYS A 45 0.79 -35.67 11.73
CA CYS A 45 0.93 -34.53 10.81
C CYS A 45 2.38 -34.06 10.87
N SER A 46 3.30 -34.94 10.44
CA SER A 46 4.57 -34.50 9.86
C SER A 46 4.29 -34.13 8.41
N GLN A 47 3.72 -32.95 8.18
CA GLN A 47 3.85 -32.31 6.88
C GLN A 47 4.99 -31.31 7.00
N ASP A 48 6.19 -31.77 6.63
CA ASP A 48 7.33 -30.91 6.40
C ASP A 48 6.98 -29.91 5.30
N PRO A 49 7.15 -28.59 5.50
CA PRO A 49 6.85 -27.58 4.51
C PRO A 49 7.98 -27.45 3.47
N GLN A 50 8.58 -28.57 3.06
CA GLN A 50 9.69 -28.56 2.11
C GLN A 50 9.40 -29.39 0.86
N THR A 51 9.59 -28.71 -0.28
CA THR A 51 9.96 -29.31 -1.58
C THR A 51 8.85 -29.45 -2.62
N ASN A 52 8.39 -28.30 -3.14
CA ASN A 52 7.96 -28.19 -4.54
C ASN A 52 8.50 -26.89 -5.17
N ALA A 53 9.78 -26.59 -4.96
CA ALA A 53 10.45 -25.41 -5.51
C ALA A 53 11.52 -25.76 -6.56
N SER A 54 11.35 -26.83 -7.34
CA SER A 54 12.44 -27.36 -8.19
C SER A 54 12.12 -27.59 -9.66
N HIS A 55 11.03 -27.07 -10.23
CA HIS A 55 10.74 -27.28 -11.67
C HIS A 55 10.76 -26.03 -12.57
N ILE A 56 11.39 -24.92 -12.16
CA ILE A 56 11.72 -23.85 -13.13
C ILE A 56 13.19 -23.46 -12.98
N SER A 57 14.08 -24.44 -13.16
CA SER A 57 15.53 -24.23 -13.28
C SER A 57 15.93 -24.20 -14.76
N GLY A 58 15.38 -23.23 -15.49
CA GLY A 58 15.60 -23.11 -16.93
C GLY A 58 15.36 -21.70 -17.44
N LEU A 59 15.95 -20.70 -16.78
CA LEU A 59 15.99 -19.34 -17.31
C LEU A 59 17.44 -18.87 -17.39
N VAL A 60 17.83 -18.55 -18.62
CA VAL A 60 19.04 -17.85 -19.06
C VAL A 60 19.70 -17.11 -17.91
N LYS A 61 20.91 -17.54 -17.53
CA LYS A 61 21.73 -16.87 -16.52
C LYS A 61 22.27 -15.57 -17.11
N ILE A 62 21.42 -14.57 -17.20
CA ILE A 62 21.85 -13.19 -17.43
C ILE A 62 22.81 -12.87 -16.29
N ARG A 63 24.07 -12.54 -16.60
CA ARG A 63 25.06 -12.05 -15.62
C ARG A 63 24.71 -10.61 -15.18
N ALA A 64 23.44 -10.34 -14.92
CA ALA A 64 23.01 -9.03 -14.50
C ALA A 64 23.19 -8.92 -12.99
N LYS A 65 24.01 -7.95 -12.58
CA LYS A 65 24.16 -7.54 -11.18
C LYS A 65 22.96 -6.65 -10.83
N PHE A 66 21.80 -7.25 -10.57
CA PHE A 66 20.65 -6.55 -10.01
C PHE A 66 20.34 -7.10 -8.61
N SER A 67 19.91 -6.22 -7.72
CA SER A 67 19.33 -6.58 -6.43
C SER A 67 17.84 -6.28 -6.47
N LEU A 68 17.07 -7.10 -5.75
CA LEU A 68 15.64 -6.84 -5.58
C LEU A 68 15.46 -5.81 -4.48
N ALA A 69 14.70 -4.75 -4.78
CA ALA A 69 14.22 -3.84 -3.76
C ALA A 69 13.14 -4.54 -2.92
N PRO A 70 13.23 -4.51 -1.57
CA PRO A 70 12.22 -5.11 -0.72
C PRO A 70 10.92 -4.28 -0.75
N LEU A 71 9.78 -4.96 -0.83
CA LEU A 71 8.47 -4.34 -0.65
C LEU A 71 8.16 -4.23 0.85
N THR A 72 8.65 -3.17 1.47
CA THR A 72 8.43 -2.93 2.91
C THR A 72 7.04 -2.32 3.16
N PRO A 73 6.50 -2.42 4.39
CA PRO A 73 5.26 -1.73 4.75
C PRO A 73 5.30 -0.22 4.49
N ASP A 74 6.47 0.39 4.66
CA ASP A 74 6.71 1.81 4.37
C ASP A 74 6.51 2.17 2.90
N VAL A 75 6.98 1.31 1.99
CA VAL A 75 6.77 1.45 0.55
C VAL A 75 5.29 1.29 0.22
N ALA A 76 4.61 0.30 0.82
CA ALA A 76 3.18 0.10 0.61
C ALA A 76 2.33 1.30 1.08
N LEU A 77 2.66 1.87 2.23
CA LEU A 77 2.03 3.08 2.74
C LEU A 77 2.28 4.28 1.81
N GLU A 78 3.51 4.46 1.34
CA GLU A 78 3.84 5.54 0.42
C GLU A 78 3.15 5.40 -0.94
N ALA A 79 3.04 4.19 -1.48
CA ALA A 79 2.32 3.92 -2.73
C ALA A 79 0.84 4.37 -2.67
N SER A 80 0.22 4.28 -1.50
CA SER A 80 -1.16 4.76 -1.28
C SER A 80 -1.26 6.29 -1.15
N ARG A 81 -0.17 6.97 -0.77
CA ARG A 81 -0.13 8.40 -0.41
C ARG A 81 0.87 9.20 -1.24
N LEU A 82 1.11 8.80 -2.49
CA LEU A 82 2.00 9.53 -3.39
C LEU A 82 1.55 11.00 -3.52
N PRO A 83 2.48 11.96 -3.48
CA PRO A 83 2.15 13.38 -3.60
C PRO A 83 1.57 13.70 -4.96
N GLY A 84 0.71 14.72 -5.01
CA GLY A 84 0.08 15.16 -6.26
C GLY A 84 -0.90 14.14 -6.85
N ARG A 85 -1.21 14.30 -8.14
CA ARG A 85 -2.16 13.43 -8.85
C ARG A 85 -1.40 12.37 -9.63
N PHE A 86 -1.12 11.24 -8.99
CA PHE A 86 -0.50 10.08 -9.64
C PHE A 86 -1.52 9.13 -10.27
N HIS A 87 -1.09 8.37 -11.28
CA HIS A 87 -1.91 7.37 -11.97
C HIS A 87 -2.51 6.33 -11.00
N GLY A 88 -3.62 5.69 -11.38
CA GLY A 88 -4.38 4.78 -10.50
C GLY A 88 -3.84 3.36 -10.46
N ASP A 89 -2.84 3.01 -11.27
CA ASP A 89 -2.33 1.65 -11.33
C ASP A 89 -1.53 1.30 -10.05
N PRO A 90 -1.89 0.21 -9.35
CA PRO A 90 -1.22 -0.18 -8.12
C PRO A 90 0.26 -0.54 -8.31
N VAL A 91 0.63 -1.11 -9.46
CA VAL A 91 2.01 -1.55 -9.72
C VAL A 91 2.90 -0.33 -9.96
N ASP A 92 2.47 0.61 -10.79
CA ASP A 92 3.18 1.88 -11.01
C ASP A 92 3.39 2.63 -9.69
N ARG A 93 2.39 2.63 -8.81
CA ARG A 93 2.47 3.29 -7.49
C ARG A 93 3.54 2.66 -6.61
N ILE A 94 3.60 1.33 -6.58
CA ILE A 94 4.62 0.60 -5.82
C ILE A 94 6.02 0.88 -6.38
N ILE A 95 6.17 0.86 -7.71
CA ILE A 95 7.46 1.14 -8.37
C ILE A 95 7.94 2.55 -8.03
N VAL A 96 7.07 3.56 -8.17
CA VAL A 96 7.41 4.95 -7.88
C VAL A 96 7.70 5.17 -6.39
N ALA A 97 6.88 4.62 -5.50
CA ALA A 97 7.13 4.70 -4.06
C ALA A 97 8.45 4.03 -3.66
N SER A 98 8.76 2.88 -4.25
CA SER A 98 10.04 2.19 -4.01
C SER A 98 11.21 3.06 -4.41
N ALA A 99 11.16 3.65 -5.60
CA ALA A 99 12.23 4.51 -6.09
C ALA A 99 12.37 5.80 -5.24
N ARG A 100 11.28 6.40 -4.76
CA ARG A 100 11.33 7.54 -3.83
C ARG A 100 11.94 7.17 -2.47
N ARG A 101 11.57 6.02 -1.89
CA ARG A 101 12.14 5.54 -0.62
C ARG A 101 13.62 5.18 -0.71
N LEU A 102 14.06 4.74 -1.88
CA LEU A 102 15.46 4.41 -2.16
C LEU A 102 16.27 5.62 -2.66
N ASP A 103 15.66 6.79 -2.83
CA ASP A 103 16.25 7.97 -3.48
C ASP A 103 16.90 7.63 -4.84
N ALA A 104 16.25 6.74 -5.59
CA ALA A 104 16.76 6.18 -6.83
C ALA A 104 16.12 6.85 -8.05
N ALA A 105 16.91 7.02 -9.11
CA ALA A 105 16.39 7.42 -10.41
C ALA A 105 15.64 6.25 -11.08
N LEU A 106 14.40 6.50 -11.50
CA LEU A 106 13.57 5.49 -12.14
C LEU A 106 13.78 5.51 -13.66
N VAL A 107 14.23 4.37 -14.21
CA VAL A 107 14.36 4.17 -15.65
C VAL A 107 13.03 3.63 -16.19
N THR A 108 12.36 4.35 -17.10
CA THR A 108 11.08 3.90 -17.67
C THR A 108 10.77 4.51 -19.03
N ALA A 109 10.13 3.73 -19.89
CA ALA A 109 9.53 4.19 -21.14
C ALA A 109 8.11 4.79 -20.95
N ASP A 110 7.50 4.59 -19.78
CA ASP A 110 6.13 5.04 -19.50
C ASP A 110 6.04 6.57 -19.45
N ARG A 111 5.19 7.14 -20.31
CA ARG A 111 5.02 8.59 -20.43
C ARG A 111 4.34 9.22 -19.22
N ARG A 112 3.43 8.51 -18.55
CA ARG A 112 2.71 9.00 -17.36
C ARG A 112 3.66 9.14 -16.18
N ILE A 113 4.52 8.15 -15.96
CA ILE A 113 5.55 8.19 -14.91
C ILE A 113 6.57 9.30 -15.20
N ARG A 114 7.00 9.45 -16.46
CA ARG A 114 7.89 10.56 -16.87
C ARG A 114 7.29 11.93 -16.61
N THR A 115 6.01 12.11 -16.94
CA THR A 115 5.29 13.38 -16.67
C THR A 115 5.24 13.67 -15.18
N TYR A 116 5.01 12.65 -14.35
CA TYR A 116 5.03 12.78 -12.91
C TYR A 116 6.42 13.15 -12.36
N GLY A 117 7.49 12.55 -12.88
CA GLY A 117 8.87 12.91 -12.54
C GLY A 117 9.23 14.35 -12.93
N ALA A 118 8.75 14.82 -14.10
CA ALA A 118 8.95 16.19 -14.55
C ALA A 118 8.33 17.25 -13.62
N SER A 119 7.30 16.88 -12.84
CA SER A 119 6.73 17.72 -11.77
C SER A 119 7.59 17.77 -10.50
N GLY A 120 8.77 17.13 -10.48
CA GLY A 120 9.72 17.16 -9.37
C GLY A 120 9.45 16.13 -8.27
N HIS A 121 8.59 15.13 -8.51
CA HIS A 121 8.25 14.14 -7.49
C HIS A 121 9.23 12.97 -7.37
N ILE A 122 9.99 12.69 -8.44
CA ILE A 122 10.98 11.61 -8.54
C ILE A 122 11.96 11.89 -9.70
N ALA A 123 13.21 11.48 -9.56
CA ALA A 123 14.18 11.51 -10.67
C ALA A 123 13.86 10.42 -11.70
N VAL A 124 13.83 10.78 -12.99
CA VAL A 124 13.48 9.84 -14.06
C VAL A 124 14.52 9.88 -15.18
N VAL A 125 14.91 8.69 -15.64
CA VAL A 125 15.72 8.51 -16.85
C VAL A 125 14.83 7.92 -17.93
N ALA A 126 14.65 8.68 -19.02
CA ALA A 126 13.87 8.22 -20.16
C ALA A 126 14.70 7.27 -21.04
N THR A 127 14.09 6.16 -21.45
CA THR A 127 14.60 5.23 -22.47
C THR A 127 13.80 5.34 -23.76
#